data_AF-A0A952L3P3-F1
#
_entry.id   AF-A0A952L3P3-F1
#
_cell.length_a   1.000
_cell.length_b   1.000
_cell.length_c   1.000
_cell.angle_alpha   90.00
_cell.angle_beta   90.00
_cell.angle_gamma   90.00
#
_symmetry.space_group_name_H-M   'P 1'
#
loop_
_entity.id
_entity.type
_entity.pdbx_description
1 polymer ?
#
loop_
_entity_poly.entity_id
_entity_poly.type
_entity_poly.pdbx_seq_one_letter_code
_entity_poly.pdbx_strand_id
1 'polypeptide(L)' 'MASAGTSKDSFGAKGTLEVGDSSYEIYRLGAVTGDGLDVDSLPFSLKVLLENLLRTEDGADITADDIRALAGWDA' A
#
# COMPACT_ATOMS: atom_id res chain seq x y z
N MET A 1 -1.15 21.49 -14.67
CA MET A 1 -1.00 20.03 -14.60
C MET A 1 -0.32 19.72 -13.29
N ALA A 2 -1.06 19.22 -12.29
CA ALA A 2 -0.42 18.67 -11.10
C ALA A 2 0.45 17.50 -11.58
N SER A 3 1.74 17.50 -11.23
CA SER A 3 2.49 16.25 -11.22
C SER A 3 1.68 15.30 -10.35
N ALA A 4 1.31 14.13 -10.88
CA ALA A 4 0.92 13.04 -10.00
C ALA A 4 2.12 12.81 -9.09
N GLY A 5 2.03 13.31 -7.85
CA GLY A 5 3.11 13.19 -6.88
C GLY A 5 3.37 11.70 -6.68
N THR A 6 4.64 11.32 -6.70
CA THR A 6 5.00 9.97 -6.26
C THR A 6 4.49 9.77 -4.84
N SER A 7 3.92 8.60 -4.55
CA SER A 7 3.49 8.22 -3.19
C SER A 7 4.58 8.58 -2.17
N LYS A 8 4.18 9.03 -0.98
CA LYS A 8 5.11 9.24 0.14
C LYS A 8 5.79 7.94 0.58
N ASP A 9 5.18 6.81 0.29
CA ASP A 9 5.73 5.47 0.54
C ASP A 9 6.21 5.30 1.99
N SER A 10 5.40 5.73 2.96
CA SER A 10 5.74 5.72 4.40
C SER A 10 6.07 4.33 4.95
N PHE A 11 5.68 3.26 4.23
CA PHE A 11 5.92 1.88 4.60
C PHE A 11 7.07 1.23 3.81
N GLY A 12 7.69 1.93 2.85
CA GLY A 12 8.67 1.32 1.93
C GLY A 12 8.06 0.18 1.11
N ALA A 13 6.79 0.32 0.73
CA ALA A 13 6.04 -0.66 -0.04
C ALA A 13 6.39 -0.62 -1.54
N LYS A 14 6.81 0.54 -2.06
CA LYS A 14 7.19 0.71 -3.45
C LYS A 14 8.38 -0.19 -3.81
N GLY A 15 8.25 -0.93 -4.90
CA GLY A 15 9.36 -1.71 -5.44
C GLY A 15 9.13 -2.12 -6.88
N THR A 16 10.13 -2.81 -7.44
CA THR A 16 10.05 -3.37 -8.78
C THR A 16 9.74 -4.87 -8.72
N LEU A 17 8.86 -5.31 -9.61
CA LEU A 17 8.61 -6.71 -9.92
C LEU A 17 9.15 -7.00 -11.32
N GLU A 18 10.17 -7.85 -11.38
CA GLU A 18 10.73 -8.35 -12.63
C GLU A 18 9.98 -9.61 -13.08
N VAL A 19 9.50 -9.62 -14.33
CA VAL A 19 8.80 -10.73 -14.97
C VAL A 19 9.40 -10.97 -16.35
N GLY A 20 10.34 -11.91 -16.43
CA GLY A 20 11.15 -12.11 -17.64
C GLY A 20 11.98 -10.86 -17.92
N ASP A 21 11.79 -10.26 -19.10
CA ASP A 21 12.47 -9.03 -19.51
C ASP A 21 11.66 -7.75 -19.19
N SER A 22 10.52 -7.88 -18.51
CA SER A 22 9.64 -6.76 -18.16
C SER A 22 9.75 -6.39 -16.69
N SER A 23 9.75 -5.08 -16.40
CA SER A 23 9.73 -4.54 -15.05
C SER A 23 8.43 -3.77 -14.78
N TYR A 24 7.88 -3.96 -13.59
CA TYR A 24 6.66 -3.29 -13.13
C TYR A 24 6.90 -2.62 -11.78
N GLU A 25 6.43 -1.39 -11.62
CA GLU A 25 6.32 -0.77 -10.29
C GLU A 25 5.14 -1.39 -9.55
N ILE A 26 5.36 -1.81 -8.31
CA ILE A 26 4.34 -2.39 -7.42
C ILE A 26 4.43 -1.78 -6.02
N TYR A 27 3.32 -1.84 -5.27
CA TYR A 27 3.29 -1.53 -3.85
C TYR A 27 2.99 -2.82 -3.07
N ARG A 28 3.99 -3.32 -2.34
CA ARG A 28 3.94 -4.62 -1.66
C ARG A 28 3.13 -4.51 -0.37
N LEU A 29 2.01 -5.22 -0.29
CA LEU A 29 1.15 -5.26 0.90
C LEU A 29 1.90 -5.68 2.17
N GLY A 30 2.80 -6.67 2.04
CA GLY A 30 3.61 -7.18 3.15
C GLY A 30 4.64 -6.20 3.72
N ALA A 31 4.76 -4.99 3.17
CA ALA A 31 5.53 -3.92 3.79
C ALA A 31 4.80 -3.31 5.01
N VAL A 32 3.46 -3.44 5.06
CA VAL A 32 2.66 -3.00 6.19
C VAL A 32 2.72 -4.08 7.27
N THR A 33 3.54 -3.82 8.29
CA THR A 33 3.80 -4.75 9.41
C THR A 33 3.80 -3.99 10.74
N GLY A 34 3.81 -4.73 11.86
CA GLY A 34 3.78 -4.16 13.21
C GLY A 34 2.37 -4.18 13.81
N ASP A 35 2.26 -3.80 15.09
CA ASP A 35 1.00 -3.56 15.81
C ASP A 35 -0.07 -4.66 15.73
N GLY A 36 0.33 -5.92 15.48
CA GLY A 36 -0.59 -7.04 15.31
C GLY A 36 -1.37 -7.05 13.99
N LEU A 37 -0.95 -6.23 13.01
CA LEU A 37 -1.57 -6.16 11.69
C LEU A 37 -1.37 -7.47 10.92
N ASP A 38 -2.47 -8.04 10.43
CA ASP A 38 -2.48 -9.24 9.60
C ASP A 38 -3.10 -8.93 8.23
N VAL A 39 -2.24 -8.41 7.35
CA VAL A 39 -2.61 -8.05 5.98
C VAL A 39 -2.93 -9.29 5.13
N ASP A 40 -2.36 -10.45 5.48
CA ASP A 40 -2.57 -11.70 4.75
C ASP A 40 -3.98 -12.25 4.97
N SER A 41 -4.59 -12.01 6.14
CA SER A 41 -5.96 -12.41 6.45
C SER A 41 -7.04 -11.48 5.89
N LEU A 42 -6.69 -10.30 5.37
CA LEU A 42 -7.68 -9.38 4.80
C LEU A 42 -8.48 -10.03 3.64
N PRO A 43 -9.81 -9.78 3.56
CA PRO A 43 -10.59 -10.08 2.37
C PRO A 43 -9.97 -9.48 1.11
N PHE A 44 -10.13 -10.17 -0.03
CA PHE A 44 -9.49 -9.75 -1.29
C PHE A 44 -9.81 -8.32 -1.72
N SER A 45 -11.05 -7.85 -1.52
CA SER A 45 -11.43 -6.47 -1.82
C SER A 45 -10.66 -5.45 -0.97
N LEU A 46 -10.41 -5.75 0.32
CA LEU A 46 -9.64 -4.88 1.20
C LEU A 46 -8.16 -4.88 0.84
N LYS A 47 -7.61 -6.00 0.38
CA LYS A 47 -6.24 -6.06 -0.17
C LYS A 47 -6.06 -5.14 -1.38
N VAL A 48 -7.06 -5.08 -2.27
CA VAL A 48 -7.05 -4.16 -3.43
C VAL A 48 -7.14 -2.71 -2.95
N LEU A 49 -8.02 -2.40 -2.00
CA LEU A 49 -8.12 -1.05 -1.46
C LEU A 49 -6.81 -0.63 -0.74
N LEU A 50 -6.17 -1.55 -0.02
CA LEU A 50 -4.91 -1.31 0.67
C LEU A 50 -3.78 -0.98 -0.31
N GLU A 51 -3.65 -1.71 -1.42
CA GLU A 51 -2.69 -1.38 -2.48
C GLU A 51 -2.93 0.03 -3.03
N ASN A 52 -4.19 0.38 -3.28
CA ASN A 52 -4.54 1.71 -3.77
C ASN A 52 -4.09 2.80 -2.79
N LEU A 53 -4.36 2.64 -1.50
CA LEU A 53 -3.93 3.59 -0.46
C LEU A 53 -2.40 3.74 -0.43
N LEU A 54 -1.66 2.63 -0.46
CA LEU A 54 -0.19 2.65 -0.50
C LEU A 54 0.34 3.41 -1.73
N ARG A 55 -0.29 3.19 -2.89
CA ARG A 55 0.10 3.81 -4.16
C ARG A 55 -0.28 5.29 -4.27
N THR A 56 -1.26 5.76 -3.49
CA THR A 56 -1.76 7.14 -3.55
C THR A 56 -1.56 7.92 -2.25
N GLU A 57 -0.68 7.46 -1.36
CA GLU A 57 -0.37 8.18 -0.13
C GLU A 57 0.21 9.57 -0.43
N ASP A 58 -0.49 10.61 -0.01
CA ASP A 58 -0.06 12.01 -0.13
C ASP A 58 0.14 12.69 1.24
N GLY A 59 -0.23 11.99 2.32
CA GLY A 59 -0.18 12.44 3.70
C GLY A 59 -1.08 13.64 4.01
N ALA A 60 -2.12 13.87 3.20
CA ALA A 60 -3.17 14.85 3.44
C ALA A 60 -4.55 14.20 3.32
N ASP A 61 -4.89 13.70 2.13
CA ASP A 61 -6.15 12.99 1.87
C ASP A 61 -6.00 11.48 2.12
N ILE A 62 -4.83 10.92 1.82
CA ILE A 62 -4.46 9.54 2.13
C ILE A 62 -3.23 9.54 3.03
N THR A 63 -3.41 9.12 4.28
CA THR A 63 -2.36 9.15 5.30
C THR A 63 -1.87 7.75 5.67
N ALA A 64 -0.69 7.67 6.29
CA ALA A 64 -0.19 6.44 6.88
C ALA A 64 -1.14 5.86 7.93
N ASP A 65 -1.92 6.68 8.61
CA ASP A 65 -2.89 6.23 9.61
C ASP A 65 -4.13 5.60 8.95
N ASP A 66 -4.59 6.11 7.81
CA ASP A 66 -5.65 5.47 7.02
C ASP A 66 -5.22 4.08 6.54
N ILE A 67 -3.96 3.95 6.11
CA ILE A 67 -3.36 2.67 5.70
C ILE A 67 -3.31 1.68 6.87
N ARG A 68 -2.87 2.12 8.06
CA ARG A 68 -2.87 1.27 9.27
C ARG A 68 -4.29 0.86 9.67
N ALA A 69 -5.23 1.79 9.63
CA ALA A 69 -6.62 1.52 9.98
C ALA A 69 -7.25 0.45 9.09
N LEU A 70 -7.00 0.52 7.77
CA LEU A 70 -7.47 -0.52 6.84
C LEU A 70 -6.74 -1.86 7.05
N ALA A 71 -5.42 -1.82 7.27
CA ALA A 71 -4.63 -3.03 7.50
C ALA A 71 -5.03 -3.76 8.78
N GLY A 72 -5.53 -3.03 9.78
CA GLY A 72 -6.03 -3.57 11.04
C GLY A 72 -7.51 -3.93 11.04
N TRP A 73 -8.14 -4.05 9.86
CA TRP A 73 -9.54 -4.42 9.76
C TRP A 73 -9.79 -5.82 10.31
N ASP A 74 -10.61 -5.90 11.36
CA ASP A 74 -11.13 -7.16 11.91
C ASP A 74 -12.44 -7.51 11.18
N ALA A 75 -12.49 -8.72 10.61
CA ALA A 75 -13.57 -9.15 9.71
C ALA A 75 -14.66 -9.95 10.44
#